data_AF-H0SNY3-F1
#
_entry.id   AF-H0SNY3-F1
#
_cell.length_a   1.000
_cell.length_b   1.000
_cell.length_c   1.000
_cell.angle_alpha   90.00
_cell.angle_beta   90.00
_cell.angle_gamma   90.00
#
_symmetry.space_group_name_H-M   'P 1'
#
loop_
_entity.id
_entity.type
_entity.pdbx_description
1 polymer ?
#
loop_
_entity_poly.entity_id
_entity_poly.type
_entity_poly.pdbx_seq_one_letter_code
_entity_poly.pdbx_strand_id
1 'polypeptide(L)'
;MTDDGTRVCDRIARDKLAPHRSRVFTGARRWLWENHADPDEANLEATRRGQPRASRQLWHLGRKIMEVDAFVRAHRDLDVREAHPELVFLRLNGAPLPSKKTEQGARLRRDLLVAAGFSAIDDWLTHTRRGTGAKPDDVLDACAVALAARDCAGCVPEGAPPRDAQGVAMQIWF
;
A
#
# COMPACT_ATOMS: atom_id res chain seq x y z
N MET A 1 12.85 -0.47 2.58
CA MET A 1 12.68 -1.88 3.04
C MET A 1 13.71 -2.17 4.12
N THR A 2 13.34 -2.83 5.22
CA THR A 2 14.32 -3.33 6.20
C THR A 2 14.88 -4.69 5.76
N ASP A 3 16.05 -5.07 6.27
CA ASP A 3 16.70 -6.34 5.90
C ASP A 3 16.02 -7.58 6.52
N ASP A 4 15.28 -7.38 7.62
CA ASP A 4 14.46 -8.39 8.29
C ASP A 4 13.03 -8.48 7.73
N GLY A 5 12.62 -7.49 6.93
CA GLY A 5 11.28 -7.39 6.32
C GLY A 5 10.21 -6.87 7.27
N THR A 6 10.57 -6.37 8.44
CA THR A 6 9.66 -5.76 9.42
C THR A 6 9.78 -4.24 9.41
N ARG A 7 8.79 -3.54 8.83
CA ARG A 7 8.71 -2.07 8.94
C ARG A 7 7.75 -1.66 10.05
N VAL A 8 8.14 -0.64 10.81
CA VAL A 8 7.30 -0.07 11.89
C VAL A 8 5.97 0.46 11.33
N CYS A 9 6.00 1.13 10.18
CA CYS A 9 4.82 1.65 9.51
C CYS A 9 3.83 0.52 9.16
N ASP A 10 4.30 -0.62 8.65
CA ASP A 10 3.43 -1.76 8.30
C ASP A 10 2.74 -2.33 9.54
N ARG A 11 3.46 -2.47 10.66
CA ARG A 11 2.90 -2.98 11.91
C ARG A 11 1.79 -2.06 12.42
N ILE A 12 2.06 -0.75 12.51
CA ILE A 12 1.08 0.23 12.96
C ILE A 12 -0.14 0.26 12.00
N ALA A 13 0.09 0.21 10.70
CA ALA A 13 -0.98 0.17 9.71
C ALA A 13 -1.86 -1.08 9.87
N ARG A 14 -1.25 -2.25 10.12
CA ARG A 14 -1.98 -3.50 10.39
C ARG A 14 -2.81 -3.42 11.67
N ASP A 15 -2.29 -2.78 12.72
CA ASP A 15 -3.02 -2.58 13.98
C ASP A 15 -4.23 -1.66 13.79
N LYS A 16 -4.04 -0.54 13.08
CA LYS A 16 -5.13 0.40 12.74
C LYS A 16 -6.22 -0.25 11.87
N LEU A 17 -5.86 -1.21 11.02
CA LEU A 17 -6.79 -1.89 10.12
C LEU A 17 -7.40 -3.19 10.68
N ALA A 18 -7.18 -3.52 11.95
CA ALA A 18 -7.77 -4.71 12.57
C ALA A 18 -9.31 -4.68 12.49
N PRO A 19 -9.99 -5.78 12.12
CA PRO A 19 -9.47 -7.15 11.97
C PRO A 19 -8.84 -7.45 10.59
N HIS A 20 -8.86 -6.52 9.64
CA HIS A 20 -8.40 -6.70 8.25
C HIS A 20 -6.90 -6.52 8.04
N ARG A 21 -6.10 -7.11 8.95
CA ARG A 21 -4.64 -6.96 9.02
C ARG A 21 -3.95 -7.38 7.72
N SER A 22 -4.49 -8.36 7.00
CA SER A 22 -3.92 -8.89 5.75
C SER A 22 -3.94 -7.91 4.56
N ARG A 23 -4.62 -6.75 4.69
CA ARG A 23 -4.63 -5.71 3.65
C ARG A 23 -3.29 -4.98 3.52
N VAL A 24 -2.44 -5.02 4.54
CA VAL A 24 -1.07 -4.49 4.51
C VAL A 24 -0.10 -5.66 4.46
N PHE A 25 0.63 -5.76 3.36
CA PHE A 25 1.64 -6.78 3.17
C PHE A 25 2.92 -6.46 3.95
N THR A 26 3.54 -7.48 4.52
CA THR A 26 4.80 -7.37 5.29
C THR A 26 5.83 -8.34 4.72
N GLY A 27 7.10 -8.18 5.09
CA GLY A 27 8.16 -9.10 4.69
C GLY A 27 8.89 -8.70 3.41
N ALA A 28 8.68 -7.47 2.91
CA ALA A 28 9.40 -6.97 1.75
C ALA A 28 10.87 -6.69 2.11
N ARG A 29 11.79 -7.36 1.41
CA ARG A 29 13.25 -7.23 1.57
C ARG A 29 13.89 -7.25 0.19
N ARG A 30 14.86 -6.37 -0.05
CA ARG A 30 15.49 -6.24 -1.38
C ARG A 30 16.11 -7.54 -1.88
N TRP A 31 16.82 -8.24 -0.99
CA TRP A 31 17.53 -9.48 -1.32
C TRP A 31 16.62 -10.59 -1.88
N LEU A 32 15.32 -10.59 -1.56
CA LEU A 32 14.38 -11.57 -2.10
C LEU A 32 14.34 -11.54 -3.62
N TRP A 33 14.34 -10.35 -4.22
CA TRP A 33 14.24 -10.18 -5.67
C TRP A 33 15.59 -9.91 -6.34
N GLU A 34 16.59 -9.46 -5.58
CA GLU A 34 17.96 -9.33 -6.08
C GLU A 34 18.64 -10.70 -6.25
N ASN A 35 18.35 -11.65 -5.36
CA ASN A 35 19.09 -12.92 -5.31
C ASN A 35 18.29 -14.12 -5.83
N HIS A 36 16.97 -13.99 -6.00
CA HIS A 36 16.12 -15.11 -6.40
C HIS A 36 15.11 -14.72 -7.49
N ALA A 37 14.90 -15.63 -8.43
CA ALA A 37 13.88 -15.52 -9.47
C ALA A 37 12.59 -16.29 -9.12
N ASP A 38 12.66 -17.22 -8.17
CA ASP A 38 11.56 -18.09 -7.75
C ASP A 38 11.11 -17.80 -6.30
N PRO A 39 9.79 -17.66 -6.05
CA PRO A 39 9.26 -17.36 -4.71
C PRO A 39 9.48 -18.46 -3.68
N ASP A 40 9.55 -19.73 -4.09
CA ASP A 40 9.71 -20.84 -3.18
C ASP A 40 11.17 -20.94 -2.72
N GLU A 41 12.13 -20.78 -3.64
CA GLU A 41 13.56 -20.66 -3.29
C GLU A 41 13.84 -19.50 -2.34
N ALA A 42 13.30 -18.32 -2.64
CA ALA A 42 13.46 -17.14 -1.79
C ALA A 42 12.87 -17.35 -0.38
N ASN A 43 11.74 -18.06 -0.29
CA ASN A 43 11.09 -18.37 0.98
C ASN A 43 11.81 -19.48 1.76
N LEU A 44 12.41 -20.45 1.09
CA LEU A 44 13.31 -21.42 1.72
C LEU A 44 14.48 -20.69 2.37
N GLU A 45 15.11 -19.77 1.65
CA GLU A 45 16.21 -18.97 2.18
C GLU A 45 15.77 -18.06 3.34
N ALA A 46 14.60 -17.42 3.24
CA ALA A 46 14.08 -16.60 4.32
C ALA A 46 13.87 -17.44 5.59
N THR A 47 13.37 -18.67 5.44
CA THR A 47 13.20 -19.62 6.55
C THR A 47 14.54 -20.00 7.17
N ARG A 48 15.57 -20.30 6.37
CA ARG A 48 16.93 -20.59 6.87
C ARG A 48 17.52 -19.44 7.68
N ARG A 49 17.20 -18.20 7.32
CA ARG A 49 17.62 -16.98 8.02
C ARG A 49 16.75 -16.64 9.25
N GLY A 50 15.75 -17.44 9.57
CA GLY A 50 14.78 -17.14 10.64
C GLY A 50 13.89 -15.92 10.33
N GLN A 51 13.73 -15.57 9.05
CA GLN A 51 12.97 -14.42 8.58
C GLN A 51 11.56 -14.82 8.10
N PRO A 52 10.56 -13.93 8.19
CA PRO A 52 9.21 -14.24 7.76
C PRO A 52 9.13 -14.45 6.24
N ARG A 53 8.34 -15.44 5.82
CA ARG A 53 8.08 -15.71 4.40
C ARG A 53 7.37 -14.55 3.71
N ALA A 54 7.71 -14.30 2.44
CA ALA A 54 6.98 -13.39 1.58
C ALA A 54 5.76 -14.09 0.97
N SER A 55 4.60 -13.44 1.02
CA SER A 55 3.38 -13.98 0.39
C SER A 55 3.53 -13.96 -1.13
N ARG A 56 2.79 -14.84 -1.84
CA ARG A 56 2.76 -14.83 -3.31
C ARG A 56 2.31 -13.48 -3.88
N GLN A 57 1.36 -12.82 -3.22
CA GLN A 57 0.89 -11.49 -3.62
C GLN A 57 2.01 -10.45 -3.52
N LEU A 58 2.74 -10.43 -2.40
CA LEU A 58 3.90 -9.56 -2.23
C LEU A 58 4.98 -9.87 -3.28
N TRP A 59 5.24 -11.16 -3.53
CA TRP A 59 6.21 -11.57 -4.54
C TRP A 59 5.89 -11.03 -5.93
N HIS A 60 4.63 -11.15 -6.38
CA HIS A 60 4.19 -10.65 -7.67
C HIS A 60 4.25 -9.12 -7.79
N LEU A 61 4.06 -8.39 -6.68
CA LEU A 61 4.26 -6.94 -6.64
C LEU A 61 5.74 -6.54 -6.55
N GLY A 62 6.58 -7.42 -6.01
CA GLY A 62 7.94 -7.13 -5.62
C GLY A 62 8.82 -6.52 -6.69
N ARG A 63 8.71 -6.99 -7.96
CA ARG A 63 9.45 -6.37 -9.08
C ARG A 63 9.13 -4.89 -9.23
N LYS A 64 7.85 -4.52 -9.15
CA LYS A 64 7.42 -3.10 -9.19
C LYS A 64 7.84 -2.33 -7.96
N ILE A 65 7.85 -2.97 -6.78
CA ILE A 65 8.36 -2.34 -5.56
C ILE A 65 9.87 -2.07 -5.69
N MET A 66 10.64 -2.98 -6.30
CA MET A 66 12.08 -2.78 -6.56
C MET A 66 12.35 -1.67 -7.59
N GLU A 67 11.51 -1.53 -8.63
CA GLU A 67 11.58 -0.42 -9.58
C GLU A 67 11.37 0.93 -8.86
N VAL A 68 10.33 1.03 -8.03
CA VAL A 68 10.04 2.25 -7.23
C VAL A 68 11.15 2.49 -6.21
N ASP A 69 11.66 1.45 -5.55
CA ASP A 69 12.78 1.57 -4.62
C ASP A 69 14.02 2.17 -5.30
N ALA A 70 14.41 1.64 -6.46
CA ALA A 70 15.51 2.18 -7.25
C ALA A 70 15.26 3.63 -7.67
N PHE A 71 14.03 3.96 -8.11
CA PHE A 71 13.65 5.32 -8.48
C PHE A 71 13.81 6.30 -7.31
N VAL A 72 13.27 5.97 -6.14
CA VAL A 72 13.37 6.81 -4.94
C VAL A 72 14.83 6.96 -4.50
N ARG A 73 15.65 5.91 -4.65
CA ARG A 73 17.10 5.95 -4.42
C ARG A 73 17.85 6.91 -5.32
N ALA A 74 17.51 6.94 -6.61
CA ALA A 74 18.14 7.85 -7.56
C ALA A 74 17.67 9.31 -7.44
N HIS A 75 16.46 9.55 -6.94
CA HIS A 75 15.82 10.88 -6.93
C HIS A 75 15.50 11.35 -5.51
N ARG A 76 16.54 11.57 -4.70
CA ARG A 76 16.42 11.99 -3.29
C ARG A 76 15.86 13.40 -3.09
N ASP A 77 15.90 14.20 -4.15
CA ASP A 77 15.40 15.56 -4.23
C ASP A 77 13.88 15.62 -4.44
N LEU A 78 13.25 14.54 -4.92
CA LEU A 78 11.81 14.47 -5.13
C LEU A 78 11.07 14.10 -3.82
N ASP A 79 9.91 14.73 -3.62
CA ASP A 79 9.01 14.38 -2.53
C ASP A 79 8.15 13.17 -2.94
N VAL A 80 8.70 11.96 -2.73
CA VAL A 80 8.00 10.70 -2.99
C VAL A 80 7.59 10.07 -1.66
N ARG A 81 6.28 9.88 -1.50
CA ARG A 81 5.67 9.33 -0.28
C ARG A 81 4.84 8.10 -0.59
N GLU A 82 4.97 7.07 0.23
CA GLU A 82 4.12 5.88 0.15
C GLU A 82 2.75 6.19 0.79
N ALA A 83 1.66 5.79 0.13
CA ALA A 83 0.30 5.95 0.63
C ALA A 83 -0.47 4.62 0.57
N HIS A 84 -1.46 4.46 1.45
CA HIS A 84 -2.27 3.23 1.52
C HIS A 84 -3.78 3.53 1.54
N PRO A 85 -4.56 3.10 0.53
CA PRO A 85 -5.95 3.51 0.36
C PRO A 85 -6.85 3.09 1.54
N GLU A 86 -6.61 1.92 2.13
CA GLU A 86 -7.41 1.49 3.30
C GLU A 86 -7.18 2.35 4.54
N LEU A 87 -6.01 2.99 4.70
CA LEU A 87 -5.79 3.95 5.78
C LEU A 87 -6.51 5.28 5.50
N VAL A 88 -6.59 5.69 4.24
CA VAL A 88 -7.40 6.85 3.83
C VAL A 88 -8.87 6.58 4.14
N PHE A 89 -9.40 5.43 3.73
CA PHE A 89 -10.78 5.06 4.04
C PHE A 89 -11.03 4.93 5.54
N LEU A 90 -10.06 4.42 6.31
CA LEU A 90 -10.14 4.42 7.77
C LEU A 90 -10.24 5.84 8.33
N ARG A 91 -9.43 6.79 7.83
CA ARG A 91 -9.50 8.21 8.21
C ARG A 91 -10.86 8.81 7.90
N LEU A 92 -11.39 8.57 6.71
CA LEU A 92 -12.68 9.13 6.27
C LEU A 92 -13.87 8.53 7.02
N ASN A 93 -13.83 7.23 7.33
CA ASN A 93 -14.95 6.52 7.94
C ASN A 93 -14.89 6.46 9.48
N GLY A 94 -13.70 6.63 10.07
CA GLY A 94 -13.46 6.44 11.51
C GLY A 94 -13.34 4.97 11.95
N ALA A 95 -13.67 4.01 11.09
CA ALA A 95 -13.54 2.57 11.34
C ALA A 95 -13.17 1.80 10.07
N PRO A 96 -12.53 0.62 10.16
CA PRO A 96 -12.20 -0.20 9.00
C PRO A 96 -13.45 -0.62 8.22
N LEU A 97 -13.39 -0.50 6.89
CA LEU A 97 -14.51 -0.85 6.02
C LEU A 97 -14.56 -2.37 5.73
N PRO A 98 -15.76 -2.91 5.41
CA PRO A 98 -15.90 -4.24 4.81
C PRO A 98 -15.04 -4.40 3.56
N SER A 99 -14.83 -5.65 3.13
CA SER A 99 -14.03 -5.95 1.94
C SER A 99 -14.55 -5.21 0.71
N LYS A 100 -13.66 -4.59 -0.07
CA LYS A 100 -13.99 -3.93 -1.35
C LYS A 100 -14.55 -4.89 -2.42
N LYS A 101 -14.48 -6.21 -2.18
CA LYS A 101 -15.10 -7.23 -3.02
C LYS A 101 -16.58 -7.47 -2.70
N THR A 102 -17.10 -6.94 -1.59
CA THR A 102 -18.53 -6.99 -1.29
C THR A 102 -19.21 -5.74 -1.83
N GLU A 103 -20.47 -5.89 -2.22
CA GLU A 103 -21.28 -4.78 -2.71
C GLU A 103 -21.39 -3.65 -1.67
N GLN A 104 -21.56 -4.00 -0.39
CA GLN A 104 -21.54 -3.05 0.73
C GLN A 104 -20.19 -2.30 0.83
N GLY A 105 -19.07 -3.03 0.77
CA GLY A 105 -17.74 -2.42 0.89
C GLY A 105 -17.39 -1.50 -0.28
N ALA A 106 -17.84 -1.83 -1.49
CA ALA A 106 -17.71 -0.97 -2.66
C ALA A 106 -18.57 0.29 -2.55
N ARG A 107 -19.85 0.15 -2.15
CA ARG A 107 -20.77 1.28 -1.93
C ARG A 107 -20.22 2.28 -0.92
N LEU A 108 -19.82 1.82 0.26
CA LEU A 108 -19.30 2.70 1.33
C LEU A 108 -18.08 3.50 0.87
N ARG A 109 -17.14 2.87 0.14
CA ARG A 109 -15.97 3.56 -0.41
C ARG A 109 -16.39 4.64 -1.41
N ARG A 110 -17.33 4.32 -2.31
CA ARG A 110 -17.87 5.27 -3.28
C ARG A 110 -18.55 6.46 -2.59
N ASP A 111 -19.40 6.22 -1.59
CA ASP A 111 -20.11 7.28 -0.87
C ASP A 111 -19.15 8.22 -0.11
N LEU A 112 -18.11 7.67 0.53
CA LEU A 112 -17.06 8.47 1.18
C LEU A 112 -16.28 9.33 0.17
N LEU A 113 -15.99 8.80 -1.02
CA LEU A 113 -15.29 9.56 -2.05
C LEU A 113 -16.19 10.66 -2.66
N VAL A 114 -17.48 10.40 -2.85
CA VAL A 114 -18.44 11.44 -3.25
C VAL A 114 -18.47 12.56 -2.20
N ALA A 115 -18.56 12.22 -0.92
CA ALA A 115 -18.52 13.18 0.17
C ALA A 115 -17.18 13.96 0.23
N ALA A 116 -16.09 13.35 -0.22
CA ALA A 116 -14.77 13.98 -0.34
C ALA A 116 -14.57 14.84 -1.62
N GLY A 117 -15.59 14.93 -2.47
CA GLY A 117 -15.61 15.81 -3.66
C GLY A 117 -15.45 15.11 -5.01
N PHE A 118 -15.40 13.77 -5.07
CA PHE A 118 -15.33 13.04 -6.35
C PHE A 118 -16.73 12.87 -6.98
N SER A 119 -17.28 13.96 -7.53
CA SER A 119 -18.62 13.99 -8.13
C SER A 119 -18.78 13.10 -9.38
N ALA A 120 -17.70 12.85 -10.11
CA ALA A 120 -17.70 12.05 -11.35
C ALA A 120 -17.45 10.55 -11.12
N ILE A 121 -17.36 10.09 -9.87
CA ILE A 121 -16.92 8.72 -9.57
C ILE A 121 -17.82 7.64 -10.17
N ASP A 122 -19.13 7.87 -10.25
CA ASP A 122 -20.05 6.90 -10.85
C ASP A 122 -19.79 6.72 -12.34
N ASP A 123 -19.51 7.82 -13.05
CA ASP A 123 -19.16 7.75 -14.46
C ASP A 123 -17.83 7.00 -14.65
N TRP A 124 -16.84 7.28 -13.81
CA TRP A 124 -15.56 6.56 -13.85
C TRP A 124 -15.73 5.05 -13.59
N LEU A 125 -16.61 4.67 -12.66
CA LEU A 125 -16.88 3.28 -12.32
C LEU A 125 -17.74 2.55 -13.36
N THR A 126 -18.55 3.26 -14.14
CA THR A 126 -19.53 2.65 -15.04
C THR A 126 -19.15 2.77 -16.52
N HIS A 127 -18.62 3.91 -16.96
CA HIS A 127 -18.31 4.19 -18.36
C HIS A 127 -16.82 4.43 -18.60
N THR A 128 -16.22 5.44 -17.97
CA THR A 128 -14.88 5.95 -18.35
C THR A 128 -13.80 4.89 -18.25
N ARG A 129 -13.85 4.00 -17.25
CA ARG A 129 -12.84 2.94 -17.10
C ARG A 129 -12.97 1.81 -18.13
N ARG A 130 -14.11 1.65 -18.82
CA ARG A 130 -14.31 0.52 -19.74
C ARG A 130 -13.29 0.57 -20.87
N GLY A 131 -12.66 -0.56 -21.18
CA GLY A 131 -11.61 -0.65 -22.20
C GLY A 131 -10.20 -0.23 -21.74
N THR A 132 -10.04 0.35 -20.54
CA THR A 132 -8.72 0.76 -20.02
C THR A 132 -7.95 -0.37 -19.33
N GLY A 133 -8.63 -1.48 -19.00
CA GLY A 133 -8.10 -2.54 -18.14
C GLY A 133 -8.21 -2.28 -16.64
N ALA A 134 -8.57 -1.07 -16.21
CA ALA A 134 -8.75 -0.73 -14.81
C ALA A 134 -10.01 -1.39 -14.21
N LYS A 135 -9.85 -1.99 -13.03
CA LYS A 135 -10.96 -2.56 -12.28
C LYS A 135 -11.66 -1.47 -11.46
N PRO A 136 -12.93 -1.69 -11.06
CA PRO A 136 -13.65 -0.74 -10.21
C PRO A 136 -12.87 -0.40 -8.93
N ASP A 137 -12.23 -1.39 -8.30
CA ASP A 137 -11.49 -1.18 -7.07
C ASP A 137 -10.17 -0.42 -7.28
N ASP A 138 -9.53 -0.54 -8.45
CA ASP A 138 -8.36 0.28 -8.80
C ASP A 138 -8.74 1.77 -8.87
N VAL A 139 -9.93 2.10 -9.41
CA VAL A 139 -10.44 3.49 -9.47
C VAL A 139 -10.70 4.04 -8.07
N LEU A 140 -11.34 3.25 -7.19
CA LEU A 140 -11.59 3.65 -5.81
C LEU A 140 -10.28 3.88 -5.04
N ASP A 141 -9.33 2.96 -5.19
CA ASP A 141 -8.03 3.05 -4.52
C ASP A 141 -7.24 4.27 -5.03
N ALA A 142 -7.25 4.54 -6.34
CA ALA A 142 -6.63 5.72 -6.95
C ALA A 142 -7.20 7.03 -6.41
N CYS A 143 -8.52 7.13 -6.26
CA CYS A 143 -9.16 8.31 -5.67
C CYS A 143 -8.76 8.49 -4.20
N ALA A 144 -8.70 7.41 -3.42
CA ALA A 144 -8.24 7.45 -2.05
C ALA A 144 -6.79 7.95 -1.94
N VAL A 145 -5.85 7.40 -2.72
CA VAL A 145 -4.45 7.91 -2.67
C VAL A 145 -4.31 9.33 -3.22
N ALA A 146 -5.18 9.79 -4.12
CA ALA A 146 -5.23 11.19 -4.52
C ALA A 146 -5.60 12.12 -3.35
N LEU A 147 -6.51 11.71 -2.45
CA LEU A 147 -6.81 12.44 -1.22
C LEU A 147 -5.61 12.48 -0.27
N ALA A 148 -4.89 11.36 -0.13
CA ALA A 148 -3.67 11.32 0.68
C ALA A 148 -2.61 12.30 0.16
N ALA A 149 -2.43 12.37 -1.16
CA ALA A 149 -1.51 13.30 -1.81
C ALA A 149 -1.94 14.76 -1.64
N ARG A 150 -3.24 15.06 -1.78
CA ARG A 150 -3.79 16.42 -1.64
C ARG A 150 -3.70 16.92 -0.20
N ASP A 151 -4.14 16.11 0.75
CA ASP A 151 -4.33 16.54 2.14
C ASP A 151 -3.05 16.38 2.98
N CYS A 152 -2.23 15.36 2.68
CA CYS A 152 -1.11 14.92 3.53
C CYS A 152 -1.48 14.86 5.03
N ALA A 153 -2.72 14.42 5.33
CA ALA A 153 -3.36 14.65 6.62
C ALA A 153 -2.72 13.87 7.78
N GLY A 154 -2.13 12.72 7.51
CA GLY A 154 -1.41 11.95 8.51
C GLY A 154 -0.48 10.89 7.91
N CYS A 155 0.37 10.34 8.77
CA CYS A 155 1.23 9.24 8.40
C CYS A 155 1.51 8.31 9.59
N VAL A 156 1.98 7.10 9.29
CA VAL A 156 2.46 6.15 10.30
C VAL A 156 3.87 5.65 9.98
N PRO A 157 4.79 5.59 10.96
CA PRO A 157 4.69 6.24 12.28
C PRO A 157 4.67 7.77 12.16
N GLU A 158 4.08 8.44 13.15
CA GLU A 158 4.10 9.90 13.25
C GLU A 158 5.50 10.43 13.60
N GLY A 159 5.77 11.67 13.22
CA GLY A 159 7.05 12.34 13.52
C GLY A 159 8.16 12.04 12.51
N ALA A 160 9.41 11.99 13.00
CA ALA A 160 10.57 11.77 12.17
C ALA A 160 10.55 10.35 11.55
N PRO A 161 10.69 10.20 10.22
CA PRO A 161 10.61 8.89 9.58
C PRO A 161 11.77 7.99 10.01
N PRO A 162 11.49 6.75 10.46
CA PRO A 162 12.50 5.70 10.44
C PRO A 162 13.00 5.54 9.00
N ARG A 163 14.31 5.38 8.83
CA ARG A 163 14.93 5.17 7.53
C ARG A 163 15.51 3.77 7.44
N ASP A 164 15.49 3.20 6.25
CA ASP A 164 16.15 1.92 6.01
C ASP A 164 17.67 2.08 5.83
N ALA A 165 18.37 0.95 5.63
CA ALA A 165 19.82 0.93 5.41
C ALA A 165 20.29 1.72 4.18
N GLN A 166 19.38 2.09 3.26
CA GLN A 166 19.67 2.92 2.09
C GLN A 166 19.27 4.38 2.30
N GLY A 167 18.77 4.74 3.49
CA GLY A 167 18.32 6.09 3.83
C GLY A 167 16.89 6.42 3.36
N VAL A 168 16.13 5.45 2.84
CA VAL A 168 14.75 5.65 2.39
C VAL A 168 13.82 5.74 3.59
N ALA A 169 12.99 6.78 3.65
CA ALA A 169 11.99 6.96 4.71
C ALA A 169 10.92 5.84 4.66
N MET A 170 10.54 5.32 5.81
CA MET A 170 9.54 4.25 5.95
C MET A 170 8.33 4.77 6.71
N GLN A 171 7.48 5.50 5.99
CA GLN A 171 6.20 6.01 6.46
C GLN A 171 5.10 5.70 5.44
N ILE A 172 3.88 5.51 5.92
CA ILE A 172 2.69 5.35 5.08
C ILE A 172 1.76 6.53 5.35
N TRP A 173 1.41 7.28 4.31
CA TRP A 173 0.57 8.48 4.34
C TRP A 173 -0.89 8.17 3.99
N PHE A 174 -1.83 8.95 4.54
CA PHE A 174 -3.28 8.80 4.33
C PHE A 174 -4.10 10.07 4.63
#